data_AF-A0A9E6JYQ5-F1
#
_entry.id   AF-A0A9E6JYQ5-F1
#
_cell.length_a   1.000
_cell.length_b   1.000
_cell.length_c   1.000
_cell.angle_alpha   90.00
_cell.angle_beta   90.00
_cell.angle_gamma   90.00
#
_symmetry.space_group_name_H-M   'P 1'
#
loop_
_entity.id
_entity.type
_entity.pdbx_description
1 polymer ?
#
loop_
_entity_poly.entity_id
_entity_poly.type
_entity_poly.pdbx_seq_one_letter_code
_entity_poly.pdbx_strand_id
1 'polypeptide(L)'
;MPNLELFGVPITNGDPKNRLRGALRGVKAIIFDVDGVLTDGQISFTESGEEIRTFSVRDGLAFREALARGLKLGAISERESKAAFRWLNEFGVTDIVMGTDDKL
;
A
#
# COMPACT_ATOMS: atom_id res chain seq x y z
N MET A 1 25.24 2.34 -22.33
CA MET A 1 25.04 2.44 -20.86
C MET A 1 24.58 1.07 -20.39
N PRO A 2 25.08 0.53 -19.27
CA PRO A 2 24.68 -0.80 -18.81
C PRO A 2 23.17 -0.83 -18.54
N ASN A 3 22.58 -2.02 -18.62
CA ASN A 3 21.18 -2.31 -18.35
C ASN A 3 20.80 -1.84 -16.94
N LEU A 4 20.38 -0.59 -16.80
CA LEU A 4 19.87 -0.07 -15.56
C LEU A 4 18.47 -0.68 -15.38
N GLU A 5 18.25 -1.38 -14.27
CA GLU A 5 16.95 -1.95 -13.93
C GLU A 5 16.42 -1.27 -12.67
N LEU A 6 15.12 -0.97 -12.66
CA LEU A 6 14.42 -0.50 -11.47
C LEU A 6 13.40 -1.57 -11.06
N PHE A 7 13.57 -2.16 -9.88
CA PHE A 7 12.73 -3.27 -9.39
C PHE A 7 12.65 -4.47 -10.36
N GLY A 8 13.77 -4.83 -11.00
CA GLY A 8 13.83 -5.92 -11.99
C GLY A 8 13.19 -5.58 -13.34
N VAL A 9 12.90 -4.30 -13.59
CA VAL A 9 12.34 -3.81 -14.85
C VAL A 9 13.42 -3.05 -15.62
N PRO A 10 13.78 -3.46 -16.84
CA PRO A 10 14.73 -2.73 -17.68
C PRO A 10 14.31 -1.28 -17.90
N ILE A 11 15.21 -0.36 -17.57
CA ILE A 11 15.09 1.06 -17.88
C ILE A 11 15.51 1.24 -19.34
N THR A 12 14.52 1.16 -20.22
CA THR A 12 14.68 1.39 -21.66
C THR A 12 13.97 2.67 -22.08
N ASN A 13 14.36 3.25 -23.21
CA ASN A 13 13.73 4.43 -23.82
C ASN A 13 12.33 4.13 -24.44
N GLY A 14 11.73 2.96 -24.18
CA GLY A 14 10.43 2.56 -24.72
C GLY A 14 9.22 3.14 -23.96
N ASP A 15 8.01 2.96 -24.51
CA ASP A 15 6.75 3.45 -23.93
C ASP A 15 6.61 3.03 -22.43
N PRO A 16 6.55 4.00 -21.50
CA PRO A 16 6.41 3.74 -20.07
C PRO A 16 5.22 2.84 -19.71
N LYS A 17 4.11 2.92 -20.45
CA LYS A 17 2.91 2.11 -20.17
C LYS A 17 3.15 0.63 -20.42
N ASN A 18 3.84 0.29 -21.50
CA ASN A 18 4.14 -1.10 -21.84
C ASN A 18 5.18 -1.69 -20.87
N ARG A 19 6.14 -0.88 -20.42
CA ARG A 19 7.08 -1.27 -19.36
C ARG A 19 6.35 -1.61 -18.05
N LEU A 20 5.45 -0.73 -17.61
CA LEU A 20 4.65 -0.96 -16.39
C LEU A 20 3.78 -2.21 -16.51
N ARG A 21 3.09 -2.41 -17.63
CA ARG A 21 2.30 -3.64 -17.86
C ARG A 21 3.16 -4.90 -17.79
N GLY A 22 4.36 -4.86 -18.39
CA GLY A 22 5.30 -5.97 -18.33
C GLY A 22 5.71 -6.29 -16.90
N ALA A 23 6.09 -5.27 -16.12
CA ALA A 23 6.48 -5.40 -14.72
C ALA A 23 5.36 -5.98 -13.84
N LEU A 24 4.13 -5.51 -14.04
CA LEU A 24 2.99 -5.89 -13.21
C LEU A 24 2.42 -7.28 -13.52
N ARG A 25 2.74 -7.88 -14.67
CA ARG A 25 2.19 -9.19 -15.09
C ARG A 25 2.44 -10.32 -14.10
N GLY A 26 3.55 -10.26 -13.37
CA GLY A 26 3.95 -11.31 -12.41
C GLY A 26 3.53 -11.04 -10.96
N VAL A 27 2.92 -9.88 -10.68
CA VAL A 27 2.59 -9.47 -9.32
C VAL A 27 1.47 -10.33 -8.77
N LYS A 28 1.71 -10.93 -7.60
CA LYS A 28 0.74 -11.77 -6.86
C LYS A 28 0.34 -11.15 -5.53
N ALA A 29 1.09 -10.17 -5.04
CA ALA A 29 0.87 -9.52 -3.77
C ALA A 29 1.21 -8.03 -3.86
N ILE A 30 0.50 -7.21 -3.09
CA ILE A 30 0.76 -5.77 -2.93
C ILE A 30 0.81 -5.48 -1.43
N ILE A 31 1.89 -4.83 -1.00
CA ILE A 31 2.08 -4.41 0.40
C ILE A 31 2.08 -2.89 0.42
N PHE A 32 1.29 -2.31 1.32
CA PHE A 32 1.13 -0.86 1.44
C PHE A 32 1.84 -0.34 2.70
N ASP A 33 2.46 0.82 2.59
CA ASP A 33 2.64 1.68 3.76
C ASP A 33 1.30 2.33 4.12
N VAL A 34 1.16 2.88 5.32
CA VAL A 34 -0.06 3.58 5.74
C VAL A 34 0.09 5.08 5.54
N ASP A 35 1.03 5.70 6.23
CA ASP A 35 1.17 7.15 6.26
C ASP A 35 1.77 7.71 4.97
N GLY A 36 1.04 8.58 4.29
CA GLY A 36 1.46 9.16 3.01
C GLY A 36 1.27 8.25 1.79
N VAL A 37 0.74 7.03 1.99
CA VAL A 37 0.35 6.10 0.91
C VAL A 37 -1.15 5.85 0.95
N LEU A 38 -1.68 5.33 2.05
CA LEU A 38 -3.12 5.12 2.24
C LEU A 38 -3.82 6.32 2.88
N THR A 39 -3.02 7.23 3.44
CA THR A 39 -3.43 8.55 3.93
C THR A 39 -2.72 9.64 3.14
N ASP A 40 -3.16 10.89 3.31
CA ASP A 40 -2.47 12.07 2.78
C ASP A 40 -1.20 12.45 3.58
N GLY A 41 -0.79 11.62 4.54
CA GLY A 41 0.37 11.85 5.41
C GLY A 41 0.09 12.77 6.59
N GLN A 42 -1.15 13.24 6.77
CA GLN A 42 -1.53 14.04 7.92
C GLN A 42 -2.05 13.15 9.06
N ILE A 43 -1.68 13.52 10.29
CA ILE A 43 -2.21 12.91 11.51
C ILE A 43 -2.78 14.04 12.35
N SER A 44 -4.10 14.00 12.55
CA SER A 44 -4.81 14.95 13.40
C SER A 44 -4.98 14.37 14.80
N PHE A 45 -4.92 15.24 15.80
CA PHE A 45 -5.14 14.85 17.20
C PHE A 45 -6.31 15.65 17.78
N THR A 46 -7.13 15.00 18.61
CA THR A 46 -8.08 15.69 19.48
C THR A 46 -7.35 16.33 20.67
N GLU A 47 -8.01 17.24 21.40
CA GLU A 47 -7.46 17.79 22.65
C GLU A 47 -7.21 16.72 23.72
N SER A 48 -7.96 15.60 23.67
CA SER A 48 -7.75 14.44 24.56
C SER A 48 -6.61 13.51 24.11
N GLY A 49 -5.97 13.79 22.98
CA GLY A 49 -4.85 13.02 22.45
C GLY A 49 -5.23 11.83 21.58
N GLU A 50 -6.48 11.72 21.14
CA GLU A 50 -6.91 10.66 20.21
C GLU A 50 -6.43 10.96 18.79
N GLU A 51 -5.84 9.97 18.12
CA GLU A 51 -5.44 10.08 16.71
C GLU A 51 -6.64 9.91 15.76
N ILE A 52 -6.81 10.88 14.87
CA ILE A 52 -7.76 10.83 13.76
C ILE A 52 -6.98 10.60 12.47
N ARG A 53 -7.40 9.58 11.72
CA ARG A 53 -6.86 9.24 10.41
C ARG A 53 -7.98 9.17 9.38
N THR A 54 -7.70 9.65 8.19
CA THR A 54 -8.64 9.68 7.08
C THR A 54 -8.13 8.80 5.95
N PHE A 55 -9.00 7.95 5.43
CA PHE A 55 -8.71 7.00 4.36
C PHE A 55 -9.68 7.18 3.20
N SER A 56 -9.24 6.78 2.01
CA SER A 56 -10.05 6.85 0.80
C SER A 56 -10.94 5.61 0.65
N VAL A 57 -12.26 5.80 0.60
CA VAL A 57 -13.21 4.70 0.30
C VAL A 57 -12.95 4.10 -1.09
N ARG A 58 -12.41 4.89 -2.04
CA ARG A 58 -12.06 4.37 -3.37
C ARG A 58 -10.97 3.31 -3.30
N ASP A 59 -10.00 3.49 -2.41
CA ASP A 59 -8.91 2.54 -2.22
C ASP A 59 -9.44 1.25 -1.58
N GLY A 60 -10.34 1.38 -0.61
CA GLY A 60 -11.05 0.24 -0.03
C GLY A 60 -11.82 -0.59 -1.07
N LEU A 61 -12.50 0.05 -2.02
CA LEU A 61 -13.15 -0.64 -3.14
C LEU A 61 -12.12 -1.33 -4.05
N ALA A 62 -11.01 -0.66 -4.37
CA ALA A 62 -9.93 -1.25 -5.16
C ALA A 62 -9.31 -2.47 -4.48
N PHE A 63 -9.22 -2.49 -3.15
CA PHE A 63 -8.74 -3.64 -2.39
C PHE A 63 -9.67 -4.84 -2.55
N ARG A 64 -10.98 -4.63 -2.41
CA ARG A 64 -11.96 -5.70 -2.61
C ARG A 64 -11.88 -6.30 -4.01
N GLU A 65 -11.74 -5.45 -5.03
CA GLU A 65 -11.57 -5.89 -6.42
C GLU A 65 -10.26 -6.65 -6.65
N ALA A 66 -9.15 -6.18 -6.07
CA ALA A 66 -7.86 -6.85 -6.15
C ALA A 66 -7.88 -8.22 -5.48
N LEU A 67 -8.44 -8.32 -4.27
CA LEU A 67 -8.64 -9.57 -3.54
C LEU A 67 -9.53 -10.54 -4.32
N ALA A 68 -10.64 -10.06 -4.90
CA ALA A 68 -11.53 -10.88 -5.74
C ALA A 68 -10.83 -11.45 -6.98
N ARG A 69 -9.79 -10.77 -7.47
CA ARG A 69 -8.92 -11.22 -8.58
C ARG A 69 -7.76 -12.10 -8.14
N GLY A 70 -7.69 -12.45 -6.86
CA GLY A 70 -6.69 -13.37 -6.31
C GLY A 70 -5.35 -12.73 -5.95
N LEU A 71 -5.26 -11.39 -5.92
CA LEU A 71 -4.10 -10.72 -5.34
C LEU A 71 -4.11 -10.85 -3.82
N LYS A 72 -2.94 -11.00 -3.22
CA LYS A 72 -2.76 -10.86 -1.78
C LYS A 72 -2.48 -9.41 -1.43
N LEU A 73 -3.12 -8.89 -0.38
CA LEU A 73 -2.87 -7.53 0.08
C LEU A 73 -2.38 -7.56 1.52
N GLY A 74 -1.41 -6.72 1.84
CA GLY A 74 -0.93 -6.52 3.19
C GLY A 74 -0.55 -5.07 3.46
N ALA A 75 -0.28 -4.73 4.71
CA ALA A 75 0.18 -3.40 5.09
C ALA A 75 1.26 -3.48 6.17
N ILE A 76 2.27 -2.61 6.07
CA ILE A 76 3.33 -2.44 7.06
C ILE A 76 3.46 -0.96 7.40
N SER A 77 3.34 -0.60 8.67
CA SER A 77 3.42 0.79 9.15
C SER A 77 4.38 0.91 10.32
N GLU A 78 5.16 1.99 10.34
CA GLU A 78 6.02 2.35 11.47
C GLU A 78 5.20 2.80 12.69
N ARG A 79 4.05 3.41 12.43
CA ARG A 79 3.15 3.87 13.49
C ARG A 79 2.11 2.82 13.84
N GLU A 80 1.90 2.65 15.12
CA GLU A 80 0.73 1.94 15.65
C GLU A 80 -0.54 2.73 15.34
N SER A 81 -1.58 2.05 14.85
CA SER A 81 -2.86 2.69 14.59
C SER A 81 -4.04 1.72 14.59
N LYS A 82 -4.87 1.81 15.63
CA LYS A 82 -6.14 1.06 15.70
C LYS A 82 -7.10 1.44 14.58
N ALA A 83 -7.08 2.70 14.14
CA ALA A 83 -7.92 3.18 13.05
C ALA A 83 -7.53 2.53 11.71
N ALA A 84 -6.22 2.54 11.39
CA ALA A 84 -5.72 1.90 10.17
C ALA A 84 -5.97 0.38 10.19
N PHE A 85 -5.72 -0.29 11.31
CA PHE A 85 -5.97 -1.73 11.44
C PHE A 85 -7.44 -2.07 11.16
N ARG A 86 -8.37 -1.34 11.78
CA ARG A 86 -9.81 -1.55 11.57
C ARG A 86 -10.22 -1.32 10.11
N TRP A 87 -9.79 -0.21 9.53
CA TRP A 87 -10.13 0.15 8.16
C TRP A 87 -9.60 -0.87 7.14
N LEU A 88 -8.35 -1.30 7.28
CA LEU A 88 -7.77 -2.35 6.43
C LEU A 88 -8.54 -3.67 6.51
N ASN A 89 -8.89 -4.11 7.73
CA ASN A 89 -9.70 -5.31 7.94
C ASN A 89 -11.10 -5.20 7.31
N GLU A 90 -11.73 -4.02 7.39
CA GLU A 90 -13.05 -3.77 6.79
C GLU A 90 -13.07 -3.99 5.26
N PHE A 91 -11.93 -3.76 4.60
CA PHE A 91 -11.76 -3.97 3.16
C PHE A 91 -11.06 -5.29 2.81
N GLY A 92 -10.86 -6.18 3.78
CA GLY A 92 -10.38 -7.54 3.58
C GLY A 92 -8.87 -7.71 3.56
N VAL A 93 -8.11 -6.66 3.88
CA VAL A 93 -6.65 -6.74 4.08
C VAL A 93 -6.40 -7.29 5.49
N THR A 94 -5.70 -8.42 5.61
CA THR A 94 -5.54 -9.14 6.89
C THR A 94 -4.09 -9.36 7.29
N ASP A 95 -3.16 -9.40 6.32
CA ASP A 95 -1.72 -9.42 6.58
C ASP A 95 -1.24 -8.00 6.96
N ILE A 96 -1.35 -7.66 8.25
CA ILE A 96 -1.09 -6.30 8.75
C ILE A 96 -0.03 -6.34 9.85
N VAL A 97 1.03 -5.54 9.67
CA VAL A 97 2.06 -5.29 10.68
C VAL A 97 2.10 -3.78 10.96
N MET A 98 2.09 -3.39 12.23
CA MET A 98 2.16 -2.00 12.65
C MET A 98 3.18 -1.84 13.77
N GLY A 99 3.60 -0.60 14.02
CA GLY A 99 4.51 -0.28 15.11
C GLY A 99 5.94 -0.76 14.90
N THR A 100 6.34 -1.00 13.65
CA THR A 100 7.68 -1.52 13.31
C THR A 100 8.39 -0.61 12.31
N ASP A 101 9.60 -0.19 12.67
CA ASP A 101 10.55 0.44 11.74
C ASP A 101 11.27 -0.60 10.86
N ASP A 102 11.25 -1.87 11.27
CA ASP A 102 11.72 -2.98 10.45
C ASP A 102 10.61 -3.48 9.51
N LYS A 103 10.82 -3.27 8.20
CA LYS A 103 9.89 -3.66 7.13
C LYS A 103 10.33 -4.93 6.38
N LEU A 104 11.36 -5.64 6.87
CA LEU A 104 11.99 -6.80 6.19
C LEU A 104 11.88 -8.11 6.97
#